data_AF-C8NDD6-F1
#
_entry.id   AF-C8NDD6-F1
#
_cell.length_a   1.000
_cell.length_b   1.000
_cell.length_c   1.000
_cell.angle_alpha   90.00
_cell.angle_beta   90.00
_cell.angle_gamma   90.00
#
_symmetry.space_group_name_H-M   'P 1'
#
loop_
_entity.id
_entity.type
_entity.pdbx_description
1 polymer ?
#
loop_
_entity_poly.entity_id
_entity_poly.type
_entity_poly.pdbx_seq_one_letter_code
_entity_poly.pdbx_strand_id
1 'polypeptide(L)'
;MKPENHTTAREKTRRTTTITKLLTSLPILLLLALQGYIVGQNDWLTLLLILITALFIWYMTASLWYSKKQMLNIYLKEQSLLQKLIKKRNTPWQILVCTLLAILLSILFTITTKGIILSHGYTIFLIALLTFNITYQIIRNTNESGNISIVENNLNEYLAKHGILIIKILAPALMLNLILTLLFSGYDTAEFLNTNINFENFIDYAEADSIMANGYNAYGRKIINAFLLLDNLRIALGKFIAQDLFHIHNYWLFFIIIAISNFMKLMFFSWSYILLYLGFQKILPPYRTPQKQEAP
;
A
#
# COMPACT_ATOMS: atom_id res chain seq x y z
N MET A 1 2.91 -47.73 -21.13
CA MET A 1 2.85 -46.24 -21.09
C MET A 1 2.13 -45.84 -19.82
N LYS A 2 2.87 -45.31 -18.82
CA LYS A 2 2.31 -44.89 -17.52
C LYS A 2 2.20 -43.36 -17.49
N PRO A 3 0.99 -42.78 -17.28
CA PRO A 3 0.81 -41.34 -17.19
C PRO A 3 0.97 -40.89 -15.72
N GLU A 4 2.18 -40.94 -15.15
CA GLU A 4 2.37 -40.60 -13.71
C GLU A 4 3.25 -39.37 -13.43
N ASN A 5 3.87 -38.73 -14.44
CA ASN A 5 4.91 -37.71 -14.19
C ASN A 5 4.54 -36.25 -14.48
N HIS A 6 3.40 -35.96 -15.11
CA HIS A 6 3.06 -34.57 -15.47
C HIS A 6 2.31 -33.79 -14.38
N THR A 7 1.50 -34.47 -13.56
CA THR A 7 0.75 -33.86 -12.44
C THR A 7 1.65 -33.53 -11.26
N THR A 8 2.51 -34.46 -10.86
CA THR A 8 3.48 -34.28 -9.75
C THR A 8 4.52 -33.19 -10.03
N ALA A 9 4.98 -33.07 -11.27
CA ALA A 9 5.88 -31.99 -11.68
C ALA A 9 5.21 -30.61 -11.68
N ARG A 10 3.97 -30.50 -12.17
CA ARG A 10 3.19 -29.25 -12.13
C ARG A 10 2.89 -28.81 -10.70
N GLU A 11 2.53 -29.75 -9.83
CA GLU A 11 2.18 -29.47 -8.43
C GLU A 11 3.40 -29.07 -7.61
N LYS A 12 4.54 -29.76 -7.81
CA LYS A 12 5.83 -29.39 -7.22
C LYS A 12 6.26 -28.00 -7.69
N THR A 13 6.16 -27.71 -8.98
CA THR A 13 6.50 -26.38 -9.55
C THR A 13 5.60 -25.28 -8.97
N ARG A 14 4.28 -25.54 -8.84
CA ARG A 14 3.32 -24.58 -8.26
C ARG A 14 3.60 -24.31 -6.78
N ARG A 15 3.94 -25.34 -5.99
CA ARG A 15 4.35 -25.20 -4.57
C ARG A 15 5.62 -24.34 -4.43
N THR A 16 6.65 -24.60 -5.23
CA THR A 16 7.90 -23.83 -5.17
C THR A 16 7.68 -22.36 -5.53
N THR A 17 6.78 -22.08 -6.48
CA THR A 17 6.42 -20.72 -6.91
C THR A 17 5.64 -19.97 -5.83
N THR A 18 4.75 -20.65 -5.10
CA THR A 18 4.01 -20.03 -3.99
C THR A 18 4.93 -19.74 -2.80
N ILE A 19 5.84 -20.64 -2.44
CA ILE A 19 6.80 -20.43 -1.34
C ILE A 19 7.76 -19.26 -1.63
N THR A 20 8.31 -19.21 -2.84
CA THR A 20 9.17 -18.08 -3.27
C THR A 20 8.41 -16.76 -3.32
N LYS A 21 7.16 -16.75 -3.80
CA LYS A 21 6.30 -15.57 -3.74
C LYS A 21 5.95 -15.18 -2.30
N LEU A 22 5.75 -16.12 -1.38
CA LEU A 22 5.49 -15.82 0.04
C LEU A 22 6.72 -15.19 0.70
N LEU A 23 7.92 -15.72 0.41
CA LEU A 23 9.21 -15.14 0.81
C LEU A 23 9.36 -13.69 0.33
N THR A 24 8.78 -13.30 -0.81
CA THR A 24 8.83 -11.89 -1.27
C THR A 24 8.06 -10.90 -0.39
N SER A 25 7.14 -11.37 0.46
CA SER A 25 6.42 -10.50 1.40
C SER A 25 7.21 -10.18 2.67
N LEU A 26 8.15 -11.04 3.06
CA LEU A 26 8.93 -10.88 4.29
C LEU A 26 9.80 -9.62 4.30
N PRO A 27 10.53 -9.26 3.23
CA PRO A 27 11.32 -8.02 3.21
C PRO A 27 10.47 -6.76 3.36
N ILE A 28 9.24 -6.77 2.84
CA ILE A 28 8.32 -5.64 2.94
C ILE A 28 7.79 -5.51 4.36
N LEU A 29 7.38 -6.63 4.97
CA LEU A 29 6.95 -6.65 6.37
C LEU A 29 8.10 -6.26 7.31
N LEU A 30 9.33 -6.69 7.01
CA LEU A 30 10.52 -6.26 7.74
C LEU A 30 10.76 -4.75 7.59
N LEU A 31 10.63 -4.20 6.38
CA LEU A 31 10.73 -2.76 6.14
C LEU A 31 9.70 -1.98 6.97
N LEU A 32 8.44 -2.45 7.02
CA LEU A 32 7.38 -1.87 7.84
C LEU A 32 7.69 -1.94 9.35
N ALA A 33 8.21 -3.08 9.81
CA ALA A 33 8.63 -3.23 11.21
C ALA A 33 9.78 -2.27 11.55
N LEU A 34 10.77 -2.14 10.67
CA LEU A 34 11.87 -1.19 10.83
C LEU A 34 11.38 0.26 10.81
N GLN A 35 10.44 0.60 9.93
CA GLN A 35 9.78 1.91 9.93
C GLN A 35 9.06 2.18 11.25
N GLY A 36 8.28 1.21 11.73
CA GLY A 36 7.64 1.32 13.05
C GLY A 36 8.63 1.59 14.18
N TYR A 37 9.81 0.98 14.13
CA TYR A 37 10.78 1.07 15.22
C TYR A 37 11.58 2.39 15.15
N ILE A 38 12.15 2.66 13.98
CA ILE A 38 13.15 3.72 13.78
C ILE A 38 12.50 5.11 13.63
N VAL A 39 11.32 5.18 13.02
CA VAL A 39 10.70 6.46 12.67
C VAL A 39 10.33 7.23 13.94
N GLY A 40 10.81 8.48 14.01
CA GLY A 40 10.68 9.34 15.17
C GLY A 40 11.76 9.11 16.25
N GLN A 41 12.59 8.08 16.14
CA GLN A 41 13.74 7.85 17.04
C GLN A 41 15.07 8.34 16.47
N ASN A 42 15.25 8.25 15.15
CA ASN A 42 16.46 8.68 14.47
C ASN A 42 16.13 9.24 13.08
N ASP A 43 16.40 10.52 12.86
CA ASP A 43 16.06 11.25 11.64
C ASP A 43 16.86 10.76 10.43
N TRP A 44 18.13 10.42 10.60
CA TRP A 44 18.99 9.92 9.52
C TRP A 44 18.53 8.55 9.02
N LEU A 45 18.25 7.64 9.93
CA LEU A 45 17.72 6.32 9.56
C LEU A 45 16.29 6.43 9.01
N THR A 46 15.49 7.37 9.51
CA THR A 46 14.16 7.67 8.94
C THR A 46 14.26 8.13 7.50
N LEU A 47 15.18 9.06 7.20
CA LEU A 47 15.44 9.52 5.83
C LEU A 47 15.86 8.35 4.92
N LEU A 48 16.76 7.49 5.40
CA LEU A 48 17.22 6.33 4.65
C LEU A 48 16.06 5.37 4.32
N LEU A 49 15.18 5.09 5.29
CA LEU A 49 13.98 4.27 5.08
C LEU A 49 13.03 4.91 4.07
N ILE A 50 12.81 6.23 4.13
CA ILE A 50 12.01 6.96 3.15
C ILE A 50 12.63 6.84 1.75
N LEU A 51 13.95 7.01 1.60
CA LEU A 51 14.61 6.91 0.31
C LEU A 51 14.51 5.50 -0.30
N ILE A 52 14.71 4.46 0.51
CA ILE A 52 14.56 3.06 0.07
C ILE A 52 13.11 2.81 -0.41
N THR A 53 12.13 3.24 0.38
CA THR A 53 10.70 3.07 0.09
C THR A 53 10.31 3.84 -1.18
N ALA A 54 10.78 5.09 -1.30
CA ALA A 54 10.58 5.94 -2.48
C ALA A 54 11.17 5.32 -3.74
N LEU A 55 12.35 4.68 -3.67
CA LEU A 55 12.96 4.00 -4.82
C LEU A 55 12.07 2.87 -5.36
N PHE A 56 11.51 2.05 -4.47
CA PHE A 56 10.61 0.96 -4.88
C PHE A 56 9.28 1.49 -5.46
N ILE A 57 8.68 2.49 -4.82
CA ILE A 57 7.46 3.15 -5.30
C ILE A 57 7.73 3.83 -6.66
N TRP A 58 8.87 4.51 -6.79
CA TRP A 58 9.28 5.20 -8.01
C TRP A 58 9.42 4.23 -9.18
N TYR A 59 10.08 3.08 -8.98
CA TYR A 59 10.23 2.07 -10.02
C TYR A 59 8.88 1.61 -10.58
N MET A 60 7.91 1.34 -9.69
CA MET A 60 6.56 0.92 -10.11
C MET A 60 5.78 2.06 -10.77
N THR A 61 5.90 3.28 -10.24
CA THR A 61 5.25 4.50 -10.77
C THR A 61 5.78 4.85 -12.16
N ALA A 62 7.10 4.75 -12.38
CA ALA A 62 7.72 4.92 -13.68
C ALA A 62 7.23 3.87 -14.67
N SER A 63 7.17 2.59 -14.27
CA SER A 63 6.64 1.51 -15.12
C SER A 63 5.18 1.75 -15.53
N LEU A 64 4.32 2.23 -14.62
CA LEU A 64 2.96 2.64 -14.92
C LEU A 64 2.90 3.78 -15.93
N TRP A 65 3.79 4.76 -15.79
CA TRP A 65 3.84 5.91 -16.68
C TRP A 65 4.26 5.52 -18.11
N TYR A 66 5.31 4.70 -18.25
CA TYR A 66 5.71 4.16 -19.56
C TYR A 66 4.58 3.39 -20.24
N SER A 67 3.85 2.58 -19.46
CA SER A 67 2.70 1.84 -19.92
C SER A 67 1.57 2.75 -20.42
N LYS A 68 1.26 3.86 -19.73
CA LYS A 68 0.24 4.84 -20.17
C LYS A 68 0.65 5.59 -21.43
N LYS A 69 1.94 5.95 -21.56
CA LYS A 69 2.48 6.64 -22.74
C LYS A 69 2.31 5.81 -24.02
N GLN A 70 2.50 4.50 -23.92
CA GLN A 70 2.28 3.57 -25.05
C GLN A 70 0.81 3.52 -25.47
N MET A 71 -0.13 3.43 -24.52
CA MET A 71 -1.57 3.45 -24.79
C MET A 71 -2.01 4.75 -25.47
N LEU A 72 -1.58 5.90 -24.95
CA LEU A 72 -2.01 7.20 -25.44
C LEU A 72 -1.50 7.47 -26.87
N ASN A 73 -0.35 6.89 -27.24
CA ASN A 73 0.23 7.02 -28.57
C ASN A 73 -0.51 6.19 -29.65
N ILE A 74 -1.22 5.13 -29.25
CA ILE A 74 -2.04 4.28 -30.15
C ILE A 74 -3.37 4.97 -30.51
N TYR A 75 -3.92 5.79 -29.60
CA TYR A 75 -5.26 6.38 -29.76
C TYR A 75 -5.28 7.85 -30.22
N LEU A 76 -4.14 8.54 -30.20
CA LEU A 76 -4.07 9.89 -30.73
C LEU A 76 -3.98 9.86 -32.26
N LYS A 77 -4.98 10.44 -32.94
CA LYS A 77 -4.95 10.73 -34.40
C LYS A 77 -3.59 11.33 -34.76
N GLU A 78 -2.99 10.82 -35.85
CA GLU A 78 -1.59 10.99 -36.29
C GLU A 78 -1.06 12.43 -36.44
N GLN A 79 -1.85 13.46 -36.13
CA GLN A 79 -1.45 14.87 -36.29
C GLN A 79 -1.90 15.81 -35.15
N SER A 80 -2.41 15.29 -34.02
CA SER A 80 -2.83 16.15 -32.90
C SER A 80 -1.64 16.76 -32.12
N LEU A 81 -1.77 18.00 -31.67
CA LEU A 81 -0.78 18.68 -30.80
C LEU A 81 -0.44 17.87 -29.54
N LEU A 82 -1.43 17.17 -28.98
CA LEU A 82 -1.27 16.25 -27.86
C LEU A 82 -0.28 15.12 -28.20
N GLN A 83 -0.36 14.52 -29.40
CA GLN A 83 0.56 13.46 -29.81
C GLN A 83 2.00 13.95 -29.94
N LYS A 84 2.23 15.16 -30.44
CA LYS A 84 3.59 15.76 -30.48
C LYS A 84 4.16 16.00 -29.08
N LEU A 85 3.31 16.40 -28.12
CA LEU A 85 3.70 16.61 -26.73
C LEU A 85 4.01 15.28 -26.01
N ILE A 86 3.28 14.22 -26.33
CA ILE A 86 3.44 12.87 -25.75
C ILE A 86 4.58 12.08 -26.42
N LYS A 87 4.77 12.18 -27.75
CA LYS A 87 5.88 11.55 -28.49
C LYS A 87 7.25 12.16 -28.13
N LYS A 88 7.31 13.36 -27.55
CA LYS A 88 8.56 13.94 -27.08
C LYS A 88 9.21 12.95 -26.09
N ARG A 89 10.45 12.52 -26.41
CA ARG A 89 11.28 11.60 -25.63
C ARG A 89 11.24 12.00 -24.16
N ASN A 90 11.12 11.02 -23.25
CA ASN A 90 11.00 11.18 -21.78
C ASN A 90 11.40 12.58 -21.31
N THR A 91 10.41 13.46 -21.20
CA THR A 91 10.73 14.82 -20.79
C THR A 91 11.24 14.73 -19.36
N PRO A 92 12.35 15.40 -19.00
CA PRO A 92 12.87 15.41 -17.64
C PRO A 92 11.80 15.76 -16.60
N TRP A 93 10.78 16.54 -17.03
CA TRP A 93 9.55 16.79 -16.29
C TRP A 93 8.81 15.54 -15.80
N GLN A 94 8.69 14.49 -16.61
CA GLN A 94 7.97 13.25 -16.25
C GLN A 94 8.71 12.47 -15.17
N ILE A 95 10.04 12.40 -15.28
CA ILE A 95 10.89 11.78 -14.26
C ILE A 95 10.75 12.57 -12.96
N LEU A 96 10.80 13.91 -13.02
CA LEU A 96 10.64 14.80 -11.88
C LEU A 96 9.29 14.60 -11.18
N VAL A 97 8.18 14.56 -11.93
CA VAL A 97 6.84 14.33 -11.36
C VAL A 97 6.73 12.96 -10.69
N CYS A 98 7.24 11.89 -11.34
CA CYS A 98 7.26 10.56 -10.73
C CYS A 98 8.13 10.52 -9.47
N THR A 99 9.28 11.20 -9.46
CA THR A 99 10.16 11.29 -8.29
C THR A 99 9.49 12.04 -7.15
N LEU A 100 8.89 13.20 -7.41
CA LEU A 100 8.14 13.96 -6.40
C LEU A 100 6.99 13.15 -5.82
N LEU A 101 6.20 12.48 -6.68
CA LEU A 101 5.08 11.66 -6.24
C LEU A 101 5.54 10.46 -5.41
N ALA A 102 6.64 9.80 -5.79
CA ALA A 102 7.19 8.68 -5.03
C ALA A 102 7.74 9.09 -3.66
N ILE A 103 8.43 10.25 -3.57
CA ILE A 103 8.90 10.81 -2.30
C ILE A 103 7.71 11.17 -1.41
N LEU A 104 6.70 11.86 -1.95
CA LEU A 104 5.51 12.25 -1.20
C LEU A 104 4.75 11.02 -0.67
N LEU A 105 4.48 10.03 -1.54
CA LEU A 105 3.84 8.78 -1.12
C LEU A 105 4.68 8.06 -0.07
N SER A 106 6.01 8.04 -0.22
CA SER A 106 6.88 7.39 0.74
C SER A 106 6.85 8.07 2.11
N ILE A 107 6.86 9.41 2.17
CA ILE A 107 6.77 10.14 3.43
C ILE A 107 5.43 9.83 4.11
N LEU A 108 4.32 9.95 3.36
CA LEU A 108 2.99 9.64 3.88
C LEU A 108 2.88 8.19 4.34
N PHE A 109 3.44 7.25 3.59
CA PHE A 109 3.48 5.84 3.93
C PHE A 109 4.26 5.59 5.23
N THR A 110 5.45 6.17 5.37
CA THR A 110 6.28 5.99 6.57
C THR A 110 5.63 6.57 7.82
N ILE A 111 5.03 7.77 7.72
CA ILE A 111 4.31 8.41 8.83
C ILE A 111 3.07 7.59 9.21
N THR A 112 2.26 7.17 8.23
CA THR A 112 1.04 6.39 8.50
C THR A 112 1.38 5.01 9.08
N THR A 113 2.42 4.33 8.60
CA THR A 113 2.94 3.08 9.19
C THR A 113 3.27 3.28 10.67
N LYS A 114 4.07 4.29 11.01
CA LYS A 114 4.45 4.56 12.40
C LYS A 114 3.23 4.89 13.25
N GLY A 115 2.32 5.70 12.73
CA GLY A 115 1.07 6.06 13.39
C GLY A 115 0.21 4.84 13.73
N ILE A 116 -0.06 3.97 12.76
CA ILE A 116 -0.82 2.73 12.96
C ILE A 116 -0.17 1.84 14.03
N ILE A 117 1.15 1.74 14.01
CA ILE A 117 1.90 0.90 14.95
C ILE A 117 1.84 1.46 16.38
N LEU A 118 1.86 2.78 16.54
CA LEU A 118 1.68 3.40 17.85
C LEU A 118 0.25 3.21 18.37
N SER A 119 -0.76 3.44 17.53
CA SER A 119 -2.16 3.37 17.94
C SER A 119 -2.69 1.94 18.13
N HIS A 120 -2.22 0.96 17.34
CA HIS A 120 -2.81 -0.39 17.31
C HIS A 120 -1.80 -1.52 17.55
N GLY A 121 -0.52 -1.19 17.68
CA GLY A 121 0.56 -2.14 17.91
C GLY A 121 1.05 -2.89 16.65
N TYR A 122 2.27 -3.42 16.75
CA TYR A 122 2.92 -4.16 15.66
C TYR A 122 2.16 -5.42 15.26
N THR A 123 1.70 -6.19 16.25
CA THR A 123 1.20 -7.55 16.04
C THR A 123 -0.06 -7.55 15.18
N ILE A 124 -1.04 -6.70 15.53
CA ILE A 124 -2.31 -6.60 14.80
C ILE A 124 -2.04 -6.17 13.35
N PHE A 125 -1.23 -5.13 13.18
CA PHE A 125 -0.92 -4.57 11.87
C PHE A 125 -0.17 -5.55 10.96
N LEU A 126 0.92 -6.16 11.43
CA LEU A 126 1.72 -7.08 10.62
C LEU A 126 0.97 -8.37 10.28
N ILE A 127 0.16 -8.91 11.21
CA ILE A 127 -0.67 -10.09 10.93
C ILE A 127 -1.73 -9.75 9.88
N ALA A 128 -2.39 -8.60 9.97
CA ALA A 128 -3.37 -8.18 8.97
C ALA A 128 -2.75 -8.12 7.56
N LEU A 129 -1.56 -7.53 7.43
CA LEU A 129 -0.84 -7.45 6.15
C LEU A 129 -0.36 -8.83 5.66
N LEU A 130 0.11 -9.69 6.56
CA LEU A 130 0.53 -11.04 6.20
C LEU A 130 -0.67 -11.85 5.67
N THR A 131 -1.80 -11.83 6.37
CA THR A 131 -3.03 -12.49 5.95
C THR A 131 -3.50 -11.95 4.60
N PHE A 132 -3.50 -10.62 4.42
CA PHE A 132 -3.83 -10.02 3.14
C PHE A 132 -2.90 -10.50 2.02
N ASN A 133 -1.59 -10.53 2.23
CA ASN A 133 -0.63 -10.98 1.23
C ASN A 133 -0.84 -12.44 0.84
N ILE A 134 -1.08 -13.32 1.83
CA ILE A 134 -1.34 -14.74 1.60
C ILE A 134 -2.62 -14.91 0.79
N THR A 135 -3.73 -14.29 1.22
CA THR A 135 -5.01 -14.36 0.52
C THR A 135 -4.92 -13.79 -0.89
N TYR A 136 -4.26 -12.65 -1.08
CA TYR A 136 -4.04 -12.04 -2.39
C TYR A 136 -3.26 -12.98 -3.32
N GLN A 137 -2.21 -13.65 -2.83
CA GLN A 137 -1.44 -14.60 -3.63
C GLN A 137 -2.25 -15.85 -3.98
N ILE A 138 -3.04 -16.38 -3.05
CA ILE A 138 -3.92 -17.53 -3.30
C ILE A 138 -4.90 -17.18 -4.41
N ILE A 139 -5.62 -16.05 -4.29
CA ILE A 139 -6.58 -15.58 -5.30
C ILE A 139 -5.91 -15.39 -6.66
N ARG A 140 -4.74 -14.75 -6.70
CA ARG A 140 -4.00 -14.51 -7.94
C ARG A 140 -3.57 -15.82 -8.63
N ASN A 141 -3.07 -16.79 -7.87
CA ASN A 141 -2.61 -18.07 -8.40
C ASN A 141 -3.78 -18.99 -8.84
N THR A 142 -4.98 -18.77 -8.31
CA THR A 142 -6.20 -19.46 -8.74
C THR A 142 -6.79 -18.84 -10.01
N ASN A 143 -6.68 -17.53 -10.16
CA ASN A 143 -7.26 -16.77 -11.27
C ASN A 143 -6.33 -16.58 -12.49
N GLU A 144 -5.14 -17.17 -12.52
CA GLU A 144 -4.23 -17.15 -13.68
C GLU A 144 -4.87 -17.74 -14.96
N SER A 145 -5.95 -18.54 -14.84
CA SER A 145 -6.71 -19.09 -15.96
C SER A 145 -8.04 -18.38 -16.29
N GLY A 146 -8.54 -17.48 -15.42
CA GLY A 146 -9.93 -16.99 -15.51
C GLY A 146 -10.11 -15.52 -15.84
N ASN A 147 -9.11 -14.67 -15.60
CA ASN A 147 -9.27 -13.20 -15.69
C ASN A 147 -9.05 -12.61 -17.09
N ILE A 148 -8.95 -13.48 -18.10
CA ILE A 148 -8.47 -13.11 -19.43
C ILE A 148 -9.62 -13.06 -20.44
N SER A 149 -10.68 -13.86 -20.28
CA SER A 149 -11.74 -13.98 -21.31
C SER A 149 -12.60 -12.74 -21.50
N ILE A 150 -12.93 -11.98 -20.44
CA ILE A 150 -13.83 -10.82 -20.56
C ILE A 150 -13.12 -9.60 -21.17
N VAL A 151 -11.82 -9.44 -20.90
CA VAL A 151 -11.01 -8.32 -21.38
C VAL A 151 -10.41 -8.62 -22.77
N GLU A 152 -9.99 -9.87 -23.04
CA GLU A 152 -9.49 -10.24 -24.39
C GLU A 152 -10.59 -10.31 -25.45
N ASN A 153 -11.83 -10.64 -25.09
CA ASN A 153 -12.90 -10.78 -26.08
C ASN A 153 -13.48 -9.44 -26.57
N ASN A 154 -13.23 -8.32 -25.88
CA ASN A 154 -13.90 -7.03 -26.17
C ASN A 154 -12.94 -5.82 -26.30
N LEU A 155 -11.66 -5.96 -25.98
CA LEU A 155 -10.69 -4.85 -26.02
C LEU A 155 -9.46 -5.26 -26.83
N ASN A 156 -8.87 -4.29 -27.55
CA ASN A 156 -7.59 -4.44 -28.24
C ASN A 156 -6.55 -5.06 -27.28
N GLU A 157 -5.75 -6.05 -27.72
CA GLU A 157 -4.82 -6.83 -26.89
C GLU A 157 -3.88 -5.96 -26.04
N TYR A 158 -3.47 -4.79 -26.57
CA TYR A 158 -2.67 -3.81 -25.84
C TYR A 158 -3.46 -3.10 -24.73
N LEU A 159 -4.72 -2.75 -25.00
CA LEU A 159 -5.63 -2.12 -24.05
C LEU A 159 -5.99 -3.08 -22.91
N ALA A 160 -6.18 -4.36 -23.25
CA ALA A 160 -6.39 -5.44 -22.29
C ALA A 160 -5.20 -5.56 -21.32
N LYS A 161 -3.97 -5.67 -21.84
CA LYS A 161 -2.75 -5.79 -21.03
C LYS A 161 -2.56 -4.62 -20.07
N HIS A 162 -2.88 -3.39 -20.49
CA HIS A 162 -2.72 -2.19 -19.67
C HIS A 162 -3.86 -1.97 -18.66
N GLY A 163 -5.12 -2.19 -19.07
CA GLY A 163 -6.26 -2.16 -18.16
C GLY A 163 -6.14 -3.18 -17.03
N ILE A 164 -5.66 -4.39 -17.36
CA ILE A 164 -5.36 -5.44 -16.38
C ILE A 164 -4.31 -4.97 -15.37
N LEU A 165 -3.30 -4.19 -15.79
CA LEU A 165 -2.27 -3.69 -14.88
C LEU A 165 -2.82 -2.64 -13.90
N ILE A 166 -3.72 -1.75 -14.34
CA ILE A 166 -4.39 -0.79 -13.46
C ILE A 166 -5.29 -1.52 -12.47
N ILE A 167 -6.09 -2.47 -12.93
CA ILE A 167 -6.96 -3.29 -12.07
C ILE A 167 -6.14 -4.06 -11.03
N LYS A 168 -4.97 -4.60 -11.42
CA LYS A 168 -4.03 -5.29 -10.53
C LYS A 168 -3.43 -4.41 -9.44
N ILE A 169 -3.57 -3.08 -9.51
CA ILE A 169 -3.10 -2.15 -8.47
C ILE A 169 -4.29 -1.60 -7.70
N LEU A 170 -5.28 -1.08 -8.41
CA LEU A 170 -6.42 -0.39 -7.81
C LEU A 170 -7.30 -1.33 -6.98
N ALA A 171 -7.65 -2.50 -7.53
CA ALA A 171 -8.51 -3.44 -6.82
C ALA A 171 -7.89 -3.95 -5.50
N PRO A 172 -6.63 -4.43 -5.46
CA PRO A 172 -6.03 -4.84 -4.20
C PRO A 172 -5.76 -3.67 -3.26
N ALA A 173 -5.45 -2.47 -3.75
CA ALA A 173 -5.28 -1.29 -2.90
C ALA A 173 -6.59 -0.90 -2.21
N LEU A 174 -7.70 -0.89 -2.94
CA LEU A 174 -9.03 -0.61 -2.37
C LEU A 174 -9.47 -1.70 -1.39
N MET A 175 -9.23 -2.97 -1.73
CA MET A 175 -9.57 -4.08 -0.86
C MET A 175 -8.76 -4.06 0.44
N LEU A 176 -7.44 -3.79 0.35
CA LEU A 176 -6.59 -3.59 1.51
C LEU A 176 -7.09 -2.42 2.36
N ASN A 177 -7.41 -1.30 1.71
CA ASN A 177 -7.91 -0.11 2.39
C ASN A 177 -9.18 -0.41 3.19
N LEU A 178 -10.13 -1.11 2.56
CA LEU A 178 -11.39 -1.49 3.18
C LEU A 178 -11.17 -2.43 4.37
N ILE A 179 -10.31 -3.45 4.23
CA ILE A 179 -10.01 -4.39 5.32
C ILE A 179 -9.37 -3.66 6.51
N LEU A 180 -8.34 -2.84 6.27
CA LEU A 180 -7.68 -2.09 7.34
C LEU A 180 -8.62 -1.07 7.97
N THR A 181 -9.47 -0.41 7.17
CA THR A 181 -10.48 0.52 7.66
C THR A 181 -11.43 -0.17 8.61
N LEU A 182 -11.99 -1.32 8.23
CA LEU A 182 -12.92 -2.05 9.09
C LEU A 182 -12.24 -2.54 10.37
N LEU A 183 -11.02 -3.06 10.26
CA LEU A 183 -10.23 -3.55 11.39
C LEU A 183 -9.94 -2.45 12.40
N PHE A 184 -9.37 -1.33 11.94
CA PHE A 184 -8.95 -0.24 12.82
C PHE A 184 -10.12 0.61 13.30
N SER A 185 -11.16 0.78 12.50
CA SER A 185 -12.38 1.46 12.98
C SER A 185 -13.08 0.64 14.05
N GLY A 186 -13.05 -0.70 13.97
CA GLY A 186 -13.55 -1.56 15.04
C GLY A 186 -12.79 -1.36 16.36
N TYR A 187 -11.46 -1.28 16.28
CA TYR A 187 -10.59 -1.00 17.43
C TYR A 187 -10.84 0.39 17.99
N ASP A 188 -10.75 1.43 17.15
CA ASP A 188 -10.97 2.84 17.53
C ASP A 188 -12.34 3.04 18.17
N THR A 189 -13.38 2.40 17.63
CA THR A 189 -14.76 2.48 18.16
C THR A 189 -14.88 1.78 19.52
N ALA A 190 -14.18 0.65 19.73
CA ALA A 190 -14.17 -0.05 21.01
C ALA A 190 -13.35 0.72 22.07
N GLU A 191 -12.19 1.24 21.71
CA GLU A 191 -11.39 2.10 22.58
C GLU A 191 -12.17 3.36 22.95
N PHE A 192 -12.87 3.95 21.99
CA PHE A 192 -13.71 5.12 22.20
C PHE A 192 -14.87 4.91 23.18
N LEU A 193 -15.57 3.76 23.12
CA LEU A 193 -16.62 3.45 24.10
C LEU A 193 -16.07 3.37 25.54
N ASN A 194 -14.77 3.11 25.68
CA ASN A 194 -14.13 2.88 26.98
C ASN A 194 -13.21 4.03 27.41
N THR A 195 -13.00 5.05 26.58
CA THR A 195 -12.10 6.17 26.84
C THR A 195 -12.85 7.52 26.83
N ASN A 196 -12.35 8.48 27.62
CA ASN A 196 -12.98 9.79 27.78
C ASN A 196 -12.42 10.86 26.83
N ILE A 197 -11.82 10.47 25.70
CA ILE A 197 -11.23 11.42 24.74
C ILE A 197 -12.31 12.42 24.29
N ASN A 198 -12.05 13.71 24.44
CA ASN A 198 -12.90 14.82 24.03
C ASN A 198 -12.02 16.05 23.69
N PHE A 199 -12.63 17.18 23.31
CA PHE A 199 -11.89 18.40 22.99
C PHE A 199 -11.11 19.00 24.17
N GLU A 200 -11.45 18.64 25.40
CA GLU A 200 -10.80 19.18 26.61
C GLU A 200 -9.52 18.42 26.95
N ASN A 201 -9.40 17.14 26.56
CA ASN A 201 -8.29 16.27 26.98
C ASN A 201 -7.54 15.56 25.83
N PHE A 202 -7.91 15.75 24.56
CA PHE A 202 -7.24 15.05 23.43
C PHE A 202 -5.73 15.34 23.34
N ILE A 203 -5.29 16.50 23.82
CA ILE A 203 -3.88 16.88 23.89
C ILE A 203 -3.14 16.00 24.90
N ASP A 204 -3.72 15.78 26.08
CA ASP A 204 -3.12 14.94 27.13
C ASP A 204 -2.96 13.49 26.67
N TYR A 205 -3.96 12.97 25.95
CA TYR A 205 -3.87 11.66 25.31
C TYR A 205 -2.78 11.62 24.23
N ALA A 206 -2.64 12.68 23.43
CA ALA A 206 -1.58 12.74 22.42
C ALA A 206 -0.18 12.89 23.03
N GLU A 207 -0.07 13.54 24.19
CA GLU A 207 1.18 13.70 24.92
C GLU A 207 1.63 12.40 25.59
N ALA A 208 0.69 11.61 26.12
CA ALA A 208 0.96 10.30 26.70
C ALA A 208 1.63 9.33 25.72
N ASP A 209 1.18 9.34 24.46
CA ASP A 209 1.73 8.50 23.39
C ASP A 209 2.87 9.17 22.60
N SER A 210 3.27 10.37 23.00
CA SER A 210 4.24 11.17 22.26
C SER A 210 5.65 10.59 22.31
N ILE A 211 6.39 10.78 21.22
CA ILE A 211 7.80 10.41 21.19
C ILE A 211 8.61 11.49 21.93
N MET A 212 9.43 11.07 22.90
CA MET A 212 10.30 11.98 23.66
C MET A 212 11.48 12.50 22.83
N ALA A 213 11.97 13.68 23.20
CA ALA A 213 13.16 14.27 22.55
C ALA A 213 14.40 13.43 22.81
N ASN A 214 15.23 13.27 21.80
CA ASN A 214 16.59 12.77 21.92
C ASN A 214 17.54 13.55 20.99
N GLY A 215 18.84 13.28 21.06
CA GLY A 215 19.85 13.98 20.25
C GLY A 215 19.79 13.73 18.74
N TYR A 216 18.93 12.81 18.28
CA TYR A 216 18.89 12.31 16.89
C TYR A 216 17.51 12.42 16.22
N ASN A 217 16.49 13.00 16.86
CA ASN A 217 15.10 12.96 16.39
C ASN A 217 14.39 14.33 16.31
N ALA A 218 15.13 15.40 16.07
CA ALA A 218 14.62 16.77 16.07
C ALA A 218 13.42 16.98 15.12
N TYR A 219 13.42 16.30 13.96
CA TYR A 219 12.39 16.45 12.93
C TYR A 219 11.35 15.34 12.97
N GLY A 220 11.77 14.08 12.97
CA GLY A 220 10.89 12.92 12.94
C GLY A 220 9.93 12.89 14.11
N ARG A 221 10.40 13.27 15.31
CA ARG A 221 9.55 13.43 16.50
C ARG A 221 8.40 14.40 16.26
N LYS A 222 8.70 15.60 15.74
CA LYS A 222 7.67 16.64 15.52
C LYS A 222 6.61 16.16 14.55
N ILE A 223 7.03 15.50 13.47
CA ILE A 223 6.12 14.99 12.44
C ILE A 223 5.21 13.90 13.02
N ILE A 224 5.76 12.94 13.77
CA ILE A 224 4.97 11.86 14.36
C ILE A 224 4.06 12.36 15.48
N ASN A 225 4.53 13.24 16.37
CA ASN A 225 3.71 13.79 17.43
C ASN A 225 2.58 14.67 16.87
N ALA A 226 2.84 15.44 15.79
CA ALA A 226 1.78 16.17 15.09
C ALA A 226 0.76 15.21 14.45
N PHE A 227 1.20 14.08 13.91
CA PHE A 227 0.30 13.06 13.40
C PHE A 227 -0.60 12.47 14.50
N LEU A 228 -0.04 12.11 15.66
CA LEU A 228 -0.80 11.60 16.81
C LEU A 228 -1.83 12.63 17.32
N LEU A 229 -1.41 13.90 17.42
CA LEU A 229 -2.30 14.99 17.79
C LEU A 229 -3.48 15.13 16.82
N LEU A 230 -3.22 15.09 15.52
CA LEU A 230 -4.27 15.13 14.50
C LEU A 230 -5.19 13.90 14.56
N ASP A 231 -4.66 12.73 14.91
CA ASP A 231 -5.42 11.49 15.03
C ASP A 231 -6.37 11.53 16.24
N ASN A 232 -5.89 12.02 17.39
CA ASN A 232 -6.71 12.21 18.59
C ASN A 232 -7.73 13.34 18.41
N LEU A 233 -7.36 14.44 17.75
CA LEU A 233 -8.28 15.52 17.38
C LEU A 233 -9.41 15.00 16.49
N ARG A 234 -9.09 14.14 15.53
CA ARG A 234 -10.05 13.50 14.63
C ARG A 234 -11.06 12.63 15.40
N ILE A 235 -10.60 11.88 16.40
CA ILE A 235 -11.48 11.08 17.28
C ILE A 235 -12.38 12.01 18.11
N ALA A 236 -11.82 13.07 18.70
CA ALA A 236 -12.58 14.07 19.45
C ALA A 236 -13.64 14.78 18.57
N LEU A 237 -13.31 15.11 17.32
CA LEU A 237 -14.26 15.64 16.33
C LEU A 237 -15.38 14.63 16.04
N GLY A 238 -15.05 13.35 15.86
CA GLY A 238 -16.04 12.30 15.67
C GLY A 238 -17.03 12.20 16.82
N LYS A 239 -16.53 12.35 18.06
CA LYS A 239 -17.35 12.39 19.29
C LYS A 239 -18.30 13.58 19.30
N PHE A 240 -17.76 14.78 19.10
CA PHE A 240 -18.54 16.00 19.10
C PHE A 240 -19.67 15.94 18.07
N ILE A 241 -19.38 15.45 16.86
CA ILE A 241 -20.40 15.27 15.83
C ILE A 241 -21.46 14.26 16.29
N ALA A 242 -21.07 13.08 16.76
CA ALA A 242 -22.04 12.03 17.11
C ALA A 242 -22.87 12.36 18.36
N GLN A 243 -22.23 12.79 19.44
CA GLN A 243 -22.83 12.96 20.77
C GLN A 243 -23.35 14.39 21.01
N ASP A 244 -22.59 15.41 20.65
CA ASP A 244 -22.93 16.79 21.00
C ASP A 244 -23.80 17.46 19.93
N LEU A 245 -23.54 17.19 18.64
CA LEU A 245 -24.30 17.79 17.54
C LEU A 245 -25.57 17.00 17.18
N PHE A 246 -25.47 15.67 17.10
CA PHE A 246 -26.59 14.83 16.70
C PHE A 246 -27.31 14.15 17.87
N HIS A 247 -26.78 14.20 19.09
CA HIS A 247 -27.33 13.51 20.27
C HIS A 247 -27.55 12.00 20.08
N ILE A 248 -26.84 11.40 19.12
CA ILE A 248 -26.96 10.00 18.77
C ILE A 248 -25.88 9.22 19.52
N HIS A 249 -26.32 8.44 20.51
CA HIS A 249 -25.47 7.53 21.28
C HIS A 249 -25.27 6.17 20.56
N ASN A 250 -25.57 6.11 19.27
CA ASN A 250 -25.55 4.88 18.49
C ASN A 250 -24.13 4.54 18.03
N TYR A 251 -23.62 3.40 18.50
CA TYR A 251 -22.34 2.80 18.10
C TYR A 251 -22.09 2.85 16.58
N TRP A 252 -23.13 2.58 15.78
CA TRP A 252 -23.01 2.49 14.33
C TRP A 252 -22.72 3.84 13.65
N LEU A 253 -23.27 4.94 14.16
CA LEU A 253 -23.01 6.27 13.58
C LEU A 253 -21.55 6.68 13.84
N PHE A 254 -21.06 6.47 15.06
CA PHE A 254 -19.66 6.73 15.40
C PHE A 254 -18.72 5.85 14.57
N PHE A 255 -19.03 4.55 14.45
CA PHE A 255 -18.27 3.62 13.61
C PHE A 255 -18.18 4.12 12.15
N ILE A 256 -19.29 4.60 11.57
CA ILE A 256 -19.28 5.11 10.18
C ILE A 256 -18.41 6.36 10.03
N ILE A 257 -18.50 7.32 10.97
CA ILE A 257 -17.69 8.55 10.92
C ILE A 257 -16.20 8.21 11.01
N ILE A 258 -15.84 7.36 11.96
CA ILE A 258 -14.45 6.88 12.12
C ILE A 258 -14.01 6.06 10.91
N ALA A 259 -14.88 5.20 10.36
CA ALA A 259 -14.57 4.41 9.16
C ALA A 259 -14.32 5.27 7.93
N ILE A 260 -15.10 6.32 7.69
CA ILE A 260 -14.84 7.25 6.58
C ILE A 260 -13.49 7.94 6.78
N SER A 261 -13.20 8.37 8.00
CA SER A 261 -11.95 9.04 8.31
C SER A 261 -10.72 8.11 8.17
N ASN A 262 -10.83 6.88 8.69
CA ASN A 262 -9.84 5.82 8.53
C ASN A 262 -9.66 5.44 7.06
N PHE A 263 -10.74 5.37 6.28
CA PHE A 263 -10.67 5.09 4.84
C PHE A 263 -9.83 6.12 4.10
N MET A 264 -10.00 7.42 4.39
CA MET A 264 -9.21 8.49 3.78
C MET A 264 -7.74 8.43 4.21
N LYS A 265 -7.48 8.24 5.51
CA LYS A 265 -6.12 8.11 6.08
C LYS A 265 -5.36 6.93 5.47
N LEU A 266 -6.00 5.77 5.39
CA LEU A 266 -5.41 4.50 4.97
C LEU A 266 -5.34 4.35 3.44
N MET A 267 -6.02 5.20 2.67
CA MET A 267 -5.99 5.12 1.21
C MET A 267 -4.58 5.37 0.67
N PHE A 268 -3.88 6.38 1.21
CA PHE A 268 -2.48 6.66 0.85
C PHE A 268 -1.54 5.53 1.26
N PHE A 269 -1.76 4.95 2.44
CA PHE A 269 -1.01 3.80 2.93
C PHE A 269 -1.19 2.60 1.98
N SER A 270 -2.43 2.22 1.69
CA SER A 270 -2.78 1.04 0.90
C SER A 270 -2.27 1.14 -0.53
N TRP A 271 -2.36 2.32 -1.13
CA TRP A 271 -1.84 2.57 -2.47
C TRP A 271 -0.31 2.45 -2.51
N SER A 272 0.37 3.07 -1.55
CA SER A 272 1.83 3.02 -1.43
C SER A 272 2.32 1.60 -1.15
N TYR A 273 1.60 0.86 -0.30
CA TYR A 273 1.89 -0.54 0.03
C TYR A 273 1.84 -1.44 -1.21
N ILE A 274 0.78 -1.35 -2.02
CA ILE A 274 0.67 -2.16 -3.24
C ILE A 274 1.73 -1.79 -4.27
N LEU A 275 2.04 -0.49 -4.42
CA LEU A 275 3.12 -0.04 -5.31
C LEU A 275 4.48 -0.57 -4.86
N LEU A 276 4.76 -0.50 -3.56
CA LEU A 276 5.98 -1.05 -2.96
C LEU A 276 6.04 -2.58 -3.15
N TYR A 277 4.94 -3.28 -2.90
CA TYR A 277 4.84 -4.72 -3.04
C TYR A 277 5.10 -5.20 -4.47
N LEU A 278 4.48 -4.56 -5.45
CA LEU A 278 4.69 -4.88 -6.86
C LEU A 278 6.05 -4.41 -7.37
N GLY A 279 6.55 -3.27 -6.88
CA GLY A 279 7.89 -2.77 -7.19
C GLY A 279 8.98 -3.75 -6.74
N PHE A 280 8.85 -4.27 -5.53
CA PHE A 280 9.75 -5.28 -4.98
C PHE A 280 9.71 -6.59 -5.78
N GLN A 281 8.52 -7.07 -6.15
CA GLN A 281 8.37 -8.27 -6.99
C GLN A 281 8.98 -8.15 -8.38
N LYS A 282 9.00 -6.95 -8.97
CA LYS A 282 9.60 -6.74 -10.30
C LYS A 282 11.13 -6.68 -10.28
N ILE A 283 11.72 -6.25 -9.17
CA ILE A 283 13.19 -6.13 -9.03
C ILE A 283 13.82 -7.49 -8.74
N LEU A 284 13.11 -8.38 -8.05
CA LEU A 284 13.54 -9.77 -7.90
C LEU A 284 13.51 -10.47 -9.27
N PRO A 285 14.62 -11.09 -9.71
CA PRO A 285 14.65 -11.78 -10.99
C PRO A 285 13.58 -12.88 -10.99
N PRO A 286 12.84 -13.08 -12.09
CA PRO A 286 12.02 -14.28 -12.22
C PRO A 286 12.97 -15.47 -12.10
N TYR A 287 12.71 -16.37 -11.15
CA TYR A 287 13.45 -17.62 -11.05
C TYR A 287 13.29 -18.38 -12.36
N ARG A 288 14.29 -18.28 -13.25
CA ARG A 288 14.40 -19.14 -14.42
C ARG A 288 14.84 -20.49 -13.90
N THR A 289 13.95 -21.48 -13.96
CA THR A 289 14.39 -22.87 -13.94
C THR A 289 15.47 -23.04 -15.02
N PRO A 290 16.58 -23.74 -14.74
CA PRO A 290 17.56 -24.05 -15.78
C PRO A 290 16.80 -24.72 -16.93
N GLN A 291 16.88 -24.13 -18.13
CA GLN A 291 16.45 -24.83 -19.32
C GLN A 291 17.23 -26.15 -19.33
N LYS A 292 16.52 -27.28 -19.39
CA LYS A 292 17.14 -28.56 -19.69
C LYS A 292 18.00 -28.32 -20.94
N GLN A 293 19.32 -28.48 -20.79
CA GLN A 293 20.18 -28.67 -21.94
C GLN A 293 19.61 -29.88 -22.69
N GLU A 294 19.05 -29.65 -23.87
CA GLU A 294 18.91 -30.72 -24.83
C GLU A 294 20.34 -31.18 -25.13
N ALA A 295 20.66 -32.38 -24.64
CA ALA A 295 21.89 -33.06 -24.99
C ALA A 295 21.87 -33.35 -26.50
N PRO A 296 23.04 -33.31 -27.17
CA PRO A 296 23.15 -33.41 -28.62
C PRO A 296 22.57 -34.70 -29.20
#